data_AF-A0A1T3DKE2-F1
#
_entry.id   AF-A0A1T3DKE2-F1
#
_cell.length_a   1.000
_cell.length_b   1.000
_cell.length_c   1.000
_cell.angle_alpha   90.00
_cell.angle_beta   90.00
_cell.angle_gamma   90.00
#
_symmetry.space_group_name_H-M   'P 1'
#
loop_
_entity.id
_entity.type
_entity.pdbx_description
1 polymer ?
#
loop_
_entity_poly.entity_id
_entity_poly.type
_entity_poly.pdbx_seq_one_letter_code
_entity_poly.pdbx_strand_id
1 'polypeptide(L)'
;MESDKRKFLKYGYLSFFLLCFVFGCNKQSKQFSEEGFNKTLLKKNEQLRILGDYKSLVKLNQDYLVKAEKEHYKEGEALCYINIANMYSTIGNYKNGFQYIRKADDIIADNKHAPLSAKLYQEYGQLNKVIGLHDNALIYNGKALYFLKKSSAEDQKSYFLGRVYANRADFMYVKERPDSSLIYFHRALNIERSPLYLALIAKHHLQYTGRKDSADTYLKEALKKLNGTPEKTSERGMVYQTSGQYYDAINNPKEALNYYEKALSMYTATNRIYQIPFIYQSIAKIYDKLGETEKEHNFIIKYTKANDSLSLKQNEILNQSIEKMLTDKDKELKTDKNRTFFYVFGLVALSFIISMYIYKRNRNLLLKKYADKDDKEEPKNIMADGNVFEELVSLAKQNDSTFLTRFQEVYPKFIDNLLKIDPGLVSSELAFCAMIKLNFSSKEIANNTFIQHKSVQQKKHRLRKKLNVPTDQDLYVFFQDLD
;
A
#
# COMPACT_ATOMS: atom_id res chain seq x y z
N MET A 1 -13.84 -62.13 -53.73
CA MET A 1 -14.47 -60.88 -53.21
C MET A 1 -13.67 -60.20 -52.09
N GLU A 2 -12.38 -60.53 -51.90
CA GLU A 2 -11.54 -60.01 -50.80
C GLU A 2 -10.35 -59.14 -51.28
N SER A 3 -10.05 -59.16 -52.58
CA SER A 3 -8.98 -58.37 -53.20
C SER A 3 -9.37 -56.91 -53.44
N ASP A 4 -10.63 -56.63 -53.80
CA ASP A 4 -11.05 -55.27 -54.19
C ASP A 4 -11.36 -54.35 -53.00
N LYS A 5 -11.72 -54.90 -51.84
CA LYS A 5 -11.96 -54.11 -50.62
C LYS A 5 -10.67 -53.46 -50.08
N ARG A 6 -9.49 -54.06 -50.29
CA ARG A 6 -8.21 -53.48 -49.84
C ARG A 6 -7.70 -52.32 -50.72
N LYS A 7 -8.10 -52.27 -52.00
CA LYS A 7 -7.77 -51.13 -52.87
C LYS A 7 -8.65 -49.92 -52.54
N PHE A 8 -9.94 -50.10 -52.26
CA PHE A 8 -10.84 -48.99 -51.93
C PHE A 8 -10.45 -48.25 -50.65
N LEU A 9 -10.02 -48.98 -49.61
CA LEU A 9 -9.53 -48.38 -48.36
C LEU A 9 -8.21 -47.60 -48.56
N LYS A 10 -7.29 -48.04 -49.42
CA LYS A 10 -6.02 -47.33 -49.65
C LYS A 10 -6.21 -45.98 -50.38
N TYR A 11 -7.16 -45.87 -51.31
CA TYR A 11 -7.44 -44.60 -52.00
C TYR A 11 -8.32 -43.66 -51.18
N GLY A 12 -9.18 -44.19 -50.30
CA GLY A 12 -9.97 -43.38 -49.35
C GLY A 12 -9.09 -42.64 -48.32
N TYR A 13 -8.06 -43.29 -47.77
CA TYR A 13 -7.13 -42.64 -46.84
C TYR A 13 -6.23 -41.61 -47.52
N LEU A 14 -5.83 -41.83 -48.78
CA LEU A 14 -5.03 -40.85 -49.53
C LEU A 14 -5.85 -39.60 -49.89
N SER A 15 -7.14 -39.77 -50.22
CA SER A 15 -8.06 -38.67 -50.49
C SER A 15 -8.42 -37.87 -49.22
N PHE A 16 -8.54 -38.53 -48.06
CA PHE A 16 -8.78 -37.87 -46.78
C PHE A 16 -7.55 -37.06 -46.30
N PHE A 17 -6.34 -37.58 -46.51
CA PHE A 17 -5.10 -36.84 -46.19
C PHE A 17 -4.88 -35.63 -47.10
N LEU A 18 -5.26 -35.70 -48.38
CA LEU A 18 -5.21 -34.56 -49.29
C LEU A 18 -6.27 -33.49 -48.94
N LEU A 19 -7.44 -33.87 -48.44
CA LEU A 19 -8.46 -32.92 -47.98
C LEU A 19 -8.00 -32.18 -46.70
N CYS A 20 -7.32 -32.87 -45.78
CA CYS A 20 -6.74 -32.23 -44.59
C CYS A 20 -5.56 -31.29 -44.92
N PHE A 21 -4.84 -31.52 -46.03
CA PHE A 21 -3.76 -30.61 -46.46
C PHE A 21 -4.28 -29.33 -47.14
N VAL A 22 -5.45 -29.37 -47.78
CA VAL A 22 -6.08 -28.18 -48.37
C VAL A 22 -6.74 -27.29 -47.30
N PHE A 23 -7.23 -27.85 -46.19
CA PHE A 23 -7.66 -27.08 -45.02
C PHE A 23 -6.53 -26.75 -44.02
N GLY A 24 -5.35 -27.35 -44.19
CA GLY A 24 -4.14 -27.10 -43.38
C GLY A 24 -3.35 -25.86 -43.78
N CYS A 25 -3.67 -25.24 -44.92
CA CYS A 25 -3.18 -23.92 -45.31
C CYS A 25 -4.16 -22.81 -44.89
N ASN A 26 -4.69 -22.90 -43.67
CA ASN A 26 -5.11 -21.69 -43.00
C ASN A 26 -3.84 -20.89 -42.75
N LYS A 27 -3.70 -19.73 -43.40
CA LYS A 27 -2.80 -18.66 -42.95
C LYS A 27 -2.97 -18.59 -41.43
N GLN A 28 -1.97 -19.04 -40.67
CA GLN A 28 -1.84 -18.63 -39.28
C GLN A 28 -1.74 -17.11 -39.36
N SER A 29 -2.88 -16.43 -39.17
CA SER A 29 -2.85 -15.06 -38.69
C SER A 29 -1.96 -15.13 -37.46
N LYS A 30 -0.82 -14.44 -37.47
CA LYS A 30 0.02 -14.35 -36.27
C LYS A 30 -0.90 -13.79 -35.18
N GLN A 31 -1.32 -14.66 -34.26
CA GLN A 31 -2.13 -14.26 -33.12
C GLN A 31 -1.39 -13.14 -32.41
N PHE A 32 -2.09 -12.05 -32.13
CA PHE A 32 -1.50 -10.89 -31.47
C PHE A 32 -0.93 -11.32 -30.11
N SER A 33 0.32 -10.95 -29.85
CA SER A 33 1.01 -11.22 -28.59
C SER A 33 1.40 -9.90 -27.96
N GLU A 34 0.81 -9.60 -26.80
CA GLU A 34 1.08 -8.40 -26.00
C GLU A 34 2.55 -8.34 -25.56
N GLU A 35 3.09 -9.48 -25.09
CA GLU A 35 4.49 -9.59 -24.70
C GLU A 35 5.43 -9.33 -25.88
N GLY A 36 5.13 -9.94 -27.05
CA GLY A 36 5.89 -9.73 -28.27
C GLY A 36 5.81 -8.28 -28.77
N PHE A 37 4.65 -7.63 -28.64
CA PHE A 37 4.45 -6.21 -28.91
C PHE A 37 5.34 -5.36 -28.02
N ASN A 38 5.24 -5.54 -26.69
CA ASN A 38 5.96 -4.75 -25.70
C ASN A 38 7.48 -4.88 -25.86
N LYS A 39 8.00 -6.11 -25.89
CA LYS A 39 9.45 -6.37 -26.00
C LYS A 39 10.04 -5.79 -27.29
N THR A 40 9.35 -5.96 -28.42
CA THR A 40 9.83 -5.43 -29.70
C THR A 40 9.82 -3.91 -29.70
N LEU A 41 8.73 -3.28 -29.21
CA LEU A 41 8.61 -1.84 -29.12
C LEU A 41 9.69 -1.26 -28.21
N LEU A 42 9.84 -1.78 -26.99
CA LEU A 42 10.82 -1.32 -26.01
C LEU A 42 12.25 -1.36 -26.57
N LYS A 43 12.64 -2.48 -27.19
CA LYS A 43 13.99 -2.64 -27.77
C LYS A 43 14.25 -1.63 -28.88
N LYS A 44 13.34 -1.52 -29.86
CA LYS A 44 13.50 -0.57 -30.98
C LYS A 44 13.46 0.88 -30.50
N ASN A 45 12.57 1.18 -29.56
CA ASN A 45 12.42 2.51 -28.98
C ASN A 45 13.70 2.95 -28.26
N GLU A 46 14.32 2.07 -27.47
CA GLU A 46 15.56 2.41 -26.77
C GLU A 46 16.73 2.66 -27.72
N GLN A 47 16.85 1.87 -28.79
CA GLN A 47 17.85 2.10 -29.84
C GLN A 47 17.69 3.50 -30.44
N LEU A 48 16.48 3.87 -30.86
CA LEU A 48 16.21 5.19 -31.43
C LEU A 48 16.44 6.32 -30.42
N ARG A 49 16.05 6.10 -29.15
CA ARG A 49 16.25 7.08 -28.07
C ARG A 49 17.72 7.35 -27.82
N ILE A 50 18.56 6.32 -27.78
CA ILE A 50 20.01 6.45 -27.54
C ILE A 50 20.69 7.15 -28.71
N LEU A 51 20.26 6.88 -29.95
CA LEU A 51 20.69 7.58 -31.17
C LEU A 51 20.18 9.03 -31.25
N GLY A 52 19.13 9.36 -30.49
CA GLY A 52 18.48 10.67 -30.54
C GLY A 52 17.65 10.90 -31.81
N ASP A 53 17.28 9.83 -32.52
CA ASP A 53 16.41 9.89 -33.69
C ASP A 53 14.94 10.04 -33.26
N TYR A 54 14.60 11.27 -32.91
CA TYR A 54 13.28 11.61 -32.38
C TYR A 54 12.17 11.36 -33.41
N LYS A 55 12.45 11.59 -34.70
CA LYS A 55 11.45 11.51 -35.78
C LYS A 55 11.03 10.06 -35.96
N SER A 56 12.00 9.16 -36.11
CA SER A 56 11.74 7.73 -36.25
C SER A 56 11.14 7.15 -34.97
N LEU A 57 11.53 7.63 -33.78
CA LEU A 57 10.96 7.17 -32.52
C LEU A 57 9.46 7.53 -32.41
N VAL A 58 9.11 8.79 -32.70
CA VAL A 58 7.71 9.22 -32.66
C VAL A 58 6.90 8.46 -33.72
N LYS A 59 7.43 8.31 -34.94
CA LYS A 59 6.77 7.54 -36.00
C LYS A 59 6.54 6.08 -35.61
N LEU A 60 7.57 5.41 -35.06
CA LEU A 60 7.47 4.04 -34.57
C LEU A 60 6.34 3.89 -33.54
N ASN A 61 6.26 4.80 -32.57
CA ASN A 61 5.23 4.73 -31.53
C ASN A 61 3.84 5.10 -32.06
N GLN A 62 3.73 5.98 -33.07
CA GLN A 62 2.46 6.23 -33.76
C GLN A 62 1.96 4.98 -34.51
N ASP A 63 2.85 4.28 -35.21
CA ASP A 63 2.49 3.05 -35.91
C ASP A 63 2.09 1.92 -34.95
N TYR A 64 2.79 1.82 -33.80
CA TYR A 64 2.43 0.88 -32.74
C TYR A 64 1.14 1.28 -32.01
N LEU A 65 0.86 2.58 -31.88
CA LEU A 65 -0.39 3.07 -31.31
C LEU A 65 -1.58 2.63 -32.16
N VAL A 66 -1.53 2.84 -33.48
CA VAL A 66 -2.58 2.37 -34.41
C VAL A 66 -2.78 0.86 -34.30
N LYS A 67 -1.69 0.10 -34.15
CA LYS A 67 -1.77 -1.35 -33.94
C LYS A 67 -2.42 -1.70 -32.61
N ALA A 68 -2.05 -1.02 -31.52
CA ALA A 68 -2.63 -1.24 -30.20
C ALA A 68 -4.13 -0.93 -30.18
N GLU A 69 -4.55 0.17 -30.81
CA GLU A 69 -5.95 0.56 -30.95
C GLU A 69 -6.77 -0.49 -31.71
N LYS A 70 -6.23 -1.01 -32.83
CA LYS A 70 -6.87 -2.05 -33.64
C LYS A 70 -7.07 -3.36 -32.86
N GLU A 71 -6.11 -3.71 -32.01
CA GLU A 71 -6.13 -4.94 -31.22
C GLU A 71 -6.76 -4.71 -29.82
N HIS A 72 -7.31 -3.52 -29.56
CA HIS A 72 -7.89 -3.10 -28.29
C HIS A 72 -6.94 -3.26 -27.07
N TYR A 73 -5.64 -3.14 -27.29
CA TYR A 73 -4.60 -3.36 -26.29
C TYR A 73 -4.20 -2.07 -25.59
N LYS A 74 -4.88 -1.75 -24.49
CA LYS A 74 -4.76 -0.47 -23.77
C LYS A 74 -3.39 -0.23 -23.16
N GLU A 75 -2.74 -1.25 -22.62
CA GLU A 75 -1.39 -1.16 -22.09
C GLU A 75 -0.37 -0.84 -23.19
N GLY A 76 -0.61 -1.30 -24.41
CA GLY A 76 0.18 -0.94 -25.59
C GLY A 76 0.02 0.53 -25.99
N GLU A 77 -1.20 1.06 -25.94
CA GLU A 77 -1.47 2.49 -26.15
C GLU A 77 -0.71 3.35 -25.12
N ALA A 78 -0.82 3.00 -23.84
CA ALA A 78 -0.11 3.69 -22.75
C ALA A 78 1.42 3.61 -22.91
N LEU A 79 1.96 2.45 -23.29
CA LEU A 79 3.39 2.29 -23.55
C LEU A 79 3.88 3.23 -24.67
N CYS A 80 3.10 3.37 -25.75
CA CYS A 80 3.42 4.29 -26.84
C CYS A 80 3.46 5.75 -26.36
N TYR A 81 2.47 6.17 -25.58
CA TYR A 81 2.45 7.52 -25.01
C TYR A 81 3.60 7.79 -24.04
N ILE A 82 3.97 6.83 -23.18
CA ILE A 82 5.12 6.95 -22.27
C ILE A 82 6.43 7.13 -23.06
N ASN A 83 6.61 6.36 -24.12
CA ASN A 83 7.79 6.45 -24.99
C ASN A 83 7.87 7.80 -25.72
N ILE A 84 6.75 8.26 -26.27
CA ILE A 84 6.66 9.57 -26.92
C ILE A 84 6.96 10.68 -25.90
N ALA A 85 6.38 10.60 -24.69
CA ALA A 85 6.61 11.55 -23.63
C ALA A 85 8.10 11.68 -23.24
N ASN A 86 8.79 10.55 -23.11
CA ASN A 86 10.24 10.53 -22.83
C ASN A 86 11.02 11.30 -23.90
N MET A 87 10.68 11.12 -25.17
CA MET A 87 11.36 11.79 -26.28
C MET A 87 11.06 13.30 -26.29
N TYR A 88 9.81 13.72 -26.09
CA TYR A 88 9.44 15.13 -25.98
C TYR A 88 10.17 15.82 -24.81
N SER A 89 10.25 15.15 -23.67
CA SER A 89 11.01 15.66 -22.51
C SER A 89 12.50 15.79 -22.83
N THR A 90 13.06 14.83 -23.58
CA THR A 90 14.47 14.82 -23.98
C THR A 90 14.84 16.02 -24.87
N ILE A 91 13.99 16.36 -25.85
CA ILE A 91 14.19 17.53 -26.73
C ILE A 91 13.76 18.86 -26.09
N GLY A 92 13.30 18.83 -24.84
CA GLY A 92 12.95 20.04 -24.08
C GLY A 92 11.53 20.53 -24.26
N ASN A 93 10.67 19.76 -24.92
CA ASN A 93 9.26 20.07 -24.99
C ASN A 93 8.54 19.37 -23.83
N TYR A 94 8.78 19.90 -22.63
CA TYR A 94 8.30 19.34 -21.37
C TYR A 94 6.78 19.34 -21.28
N LYS A 95 6.11 20.32 -21.90
CA LYS A 95 4.65 20.43 -21.93
C LYS A 95 3.99 19.26 -22.66
N ASN A 96 4.41 18.99 -23.89
CA ASN A 96 3.88 17.84 -24.62
C ASN A 96 4.31 16.54 -23.95
N GLY A 97 5.55 16.48 -23.44
CA GLY A 97 6.01 15.38 -22.59
C GLY A 97 5.02 15.07 -21.48
N PHE A 98 4.73 16.05 -20.63
CA PHE A 98 3.78 15.93 -19.51
C PHE A 98 2.38 15.50 -19.96
N GLN A 99 1.85 16.08 -21.04
CA GLN A 99 0.53 15.71 -21.58
C GLN A 99 0.46 14.24 -22.00
N TYR A 100 1.51 13.72 -22.66
CA TYR A 100 1.55 12.31 -23.03
C TYR A 100 1.71 11.39 -21.82
N ILE A 101 2.49 11.78 -20.80
CA ILE A 101 2.55 11.02 -19.54
C ILE A 101 1.16 10.95 -18.90
N ARG A 102 0.43 12.08 -18.85
CA ARG A 102 -0.95 12.11 -18.32
C ARG A 102 -1.90 11.19 -19.07
N LYS A 103 -1.87 11.20 -20.41
CA LYS A 103 -2.69 10.29 -21.21
C LYS A 103 -2.40 8.82 -20.88
N ALA A 104 -1.14 8.46 -20.70
CA ALA A 104 -0.79 7.11 -20.29
C ALA A 104 -1.27 6.80 -18.86
N ASP A 105 -1.09 7.72 -17.91
CA ASP A 105 -1.56 7.58 -16.52
C ASP A 105 -3.07 7.36 -16.45
N ASP A 106 -3.85 8.10 -17.25
CA ASP A 106 -5.30 7.94 -17.32
C ASP A 106 -5.72 6.56 -17.86
N ILE A 107 -4.97 6.00 -18.84
CA ILE A 107 -5.25 4.66 -19.41
C ILE A 107 -4.94 3.55 -18.39
N ILE A 108 -3.84 3.67 -17.63
CA ILE A 108 -3.41 2.65 -16.66
C ILE A 108 -3.63 3.07 -15.21
N ALA A 109 -4.70 3.83 -14.96
CA ALA A 109 -5.01 4.40 -13.64
C ALA A 109 -5.22 3.35 -12.54
N ASP A 110 -5.62 2.12 -12.91
CA ASP A 110 -5.79 1.01 -11.97
C ASP A 110 -4.47 0.41 -11.49
N ASN A 111 -3.35 0.74 -12.15
CA ASN A 111 -2.01 0.31 -11.86
C ASN A 111 -1.83 -1.22 -11.75
N LYS A 112 -2.60 -2.00 -12.51
CA LYS A 112 -2.49 -3.47 -12.50
C LYS A 112 -1.24 -3.97 -13.24
N HIS A 113 -0.83 -3.30 -14.31
CA HIS A 113 0.35 -3.71 -15.09
C HIS A 113 1.65 -3.14 -14.51
N ALA A 114 2.19 -3.81 -13.48
CA ALA A 114 3.32 -3.32 -12.69
C ALA A 114 4.56 -2.84 -13.49
N PRO A 115 5.07 -3.56 -14.52
CA PRO A 115 6.22 -3.08 -15.30
C PRO A 115 5.95 -1.74 -16.02
N LEU A 116 4.72 -1.54 -16.47
CA LEU A 116 4.31 -0.35 -17.21
C LEU A 116 4.08 0.83 -16.27
N SER A 117 3.44 0.61 -15.12
CA SER A 117 3.37 1.60 -14.04
C SER A 117 4.75 2.02 -13.56
N ALA A 118 5.70 1.08 -13.44
CA ALA A 118 7.08 1.40 -13.08
C ALA A 118 7.72 2.36 -14.10
N LYS A 119 7.55 2.09 -15.39
CA LYS A 119 8.03 2.96 -16.47
C LYS A 119 7.34 4.33 -16.47
N LEU A 120 6.03 4.38 -16.29
CA LEU A 120 5.26 5.63 -16.21
C LEU A 120 5.79 6.54 -15.09
N TYR A 121 5.88 6.02 -13.87
CA TYR A 121 6.37 6.80 -12.73
C TYR A 121 7.84 7.17 -12.87
N GLN A 122 8.63 6.36 -13.57
CA GLN A 122 10.00 6.73 -13.90
C GLN A 122 10.05 7.96 -14.84
N GLU A 123 9.15 8.06 -15.81
CA GLU A 123 9.09 9.23 -16.68
C GLU A 123 8.59 10.48 -15.93
N TYR A 124 7.61 10.35 -15.03
CA TYR A 124 7.25 11.44 -14.11
C TYR A 124 8.45 11.90 -13.28
N GLY A 125 9.25 10.95 -12.79
CA GLY A 125 10.46 11.23 -12.03
C GLY A 125 11.49 12.01 -12.85
N GLN A 126 11.79 11.57 -14.08
CA GLN A 126 12.71 12.26 -14.97
C GLN A 126 12.24 13.68 -15.31
N LEU A 127 10.95 13.82 -15.63
CA LEU A 127 10.38 15.12 -15.96
C LEU A 127 10.49 16.08 -14.77
N ASN A 128 10.14 15.62 -13.57
CA ASN A 128 10.27 16.43 -12.35
C ASN A 128 11.73 16.80 -12.07
N LYS A 129 12.69 15.91 -12.33
CA LYS A 129 14.12 16.23 -12.20
C LYS A 129 14.56 17.32 -13.17
N VAL A 130 14.17 17.22 -14.45
CA VAL A 130 14.61 18.19 -15.46
C VAL A 130 13.95 19.55 -15.31
N ILE A 131 12.85 19.67 -14.55
CA ILE A 131 12.23 20.97 -14.21
C ILE A 131 12.57 21.49 -12.80
N GLY A 132 13.51 20.85 -12.11
CA GLY A 132 14.02 21.30 -10.81
C GLY A 132 13.23 20.81 -9.58
N LEU A 133 12.18 20.00 -9.75
CA LEU A 133 11.40 19.41 -8.65
C LEU A 133 12.04 18.11 -8.15
N HIS A 134 13.22 18.21 -7.54
CA HIS A 134 14.03 17.05 -7.15
C HIS A 134 13.38 16.13 -6.11
N ASP A 135 12.65 16.68 -5.14
CA ASP A 135 11.92 15.87 -4.15
C ASP A 135 10.81 15.06 -4.82
N ASN A 136 10.09 15.69 -5.76
CA ASN A 136 9.05 15.02 -6.53
C ASN A 136 9.65 13.93 -7.42
N ALA A 137 10.82 14.19 -8.00
CA ALA A 137 11.55 13.21 -8.79
C ALA A 137 11.86 11.95 -7.96
N LEU A 138 12.31 12.10 -6.72
CA LEU A 138 12.56 10.98 -5.80
C LEU A 138 11.28 10.25 -5.38
N ILE A 139 10.18 10.96 -5.16
CA ILE A 139 8.88 10.37 -4.82
C ILE A 139 8.39 9.48 -5.97
N TYR A 140 8.33 10.02 -7.19
CA TYR A 140 7.90 9.25 -8.35
C TYR A 140 8.86 8.11 -8.68
N ASN A 141 10.18 8.31 -8.56
CA ASN A 141 11.13 7.20 -8.67
C ASN A 141 10.92 6.13 -7.58
N GLY A 142 10.53 6.52 -6.36
CA GLY A 142 10.13 5.59 -5.31
C GLY A 142 8.92 4.75 -5.70
N LYS A 143 7.89 5.36 -6.31
CA LYS A 143 6.74 4.66 -6.88
C LYS A 143 7.18 3.70 -8.00
N ALA A 144 8.07 4.14 -8.89
CA ALA A 144 8.62 3.28 -9.94
C ALA A 144 9.29 2.03 -9.35
N LEU A 145 10.13 2.19 -8.32
CA LEU A 145 10.76 1.07 -7.62
C LEU A 145 9.77 0.16 -6.89
N TYR A 146 8.65 0.70 -6.37
CA TYR A 146 7.61 -0.10 -5.74
C TYR A 146 6.97 -1.07 -6.74
N PHE A 147 6.55 -0.57 -7.90
CA PHE A 147 5.93 -1.41 -8.93
C PHE A 147 6.92 -2.39 -9.52
N LEU A 148 8.15 -1.95 -9.71
CA LEU A 148 9.21 -2.80 -10.20
C LEU A 148 9.48 -4.04 -9.33
N LYS A 149 9.47 -3.89 -8.00
CA LYS A 149 9.67 -5.02 -7.09
C LYS A 149 8.60 -6.12 -7.24
N LYS A 150 7.48 -5.80 -7.90
CA LYS A 150 6.40 -6.74 -8.21
C LYS A 150 6.51 -7.34 -9.62
N SER A 151 7.50 -6.94 -10.42
CA SER A 151 7.70 -7.39 -11.80
C SER A 151 8.66 -8.57 -11.88
N SER A 152 8.52 -9.42 -12.91
CA SER A 152 9.43 -10.54 -13.17
C SER A 152 10.86 -10.05 -13.46
N ALA A 153 11.87 -10.90 -13.27
CA ALA A 153 13.26 -10.53 -13.59
C ALA A 153 13.46 -10.20 -15.08
N GLU A 154 12.69 -10.84 -15.96
CA GLU A 154 12.71 -10.57 -17.41
C GLU A 154 12.09 -9.20 -17.75
N ASP A 155 10.98 -8.84 -17.09
CA ASP A 155 10.38 -7.52 -17.25
C ASP A 155 11.28 -6.43 -16.69
N GLN A 156 11.94 -6.69 -15.55
CA GLN A 156 12.92 -5.77 -14.99
C GLN A 156 14.02 -5.43 -16.02
N LYS A 157 14.52 -6.42 -16.77
CA LYS A 157 15.47 -6.16 -17.87
C LYS A 157 14.81 -5.42 -19.04
N SER A 158 13.66 -5.91 -19.51
CA SER A 158 12.97 -5.39 -20.70
C SER A 158 12.52 -3.93 -20.57
N TYR A 159 12.15 -3.51 -19.36
CA TYR A 159 11.75 -2.13 -19.07
C TYR A 159 12.93 -1.22 -18.65
N PHE A 160 14.17 -1.65 -18.92
CA PHE A 160 15.40 -0.88 -18.69
C PHE A 160 15.58 -0.45 -17.24
N LEU A 161 15.35 -1.36 -16.29
CA LEU A 161 15.40 -1.05 -14.87
C LEU A 161 16.74 -0.45 -14.39
N GLY A 162 17.87 -0.84 -14.97
CA GLY A 162 19.15 -0.22 -14.62
C GLY A 162 19.08 1.31 -14.62
N ARG A 163 18.26 1.89 -15.50
CA ARG A 163 18.03 3.34 -15.57
C ARG A 163 17.22 3.89 -14.38
N VAL A 164 16.24 3.17 -13.85
CA VAL A 164 15.48 3.61 -12.65
C VAL A 164 16.42 3.72 -11.45
N TYR A 165 17.32 2.74 -11.28
CA TYR A 165 18.34 2.78 -10.24
C TYR A 165 19.37 3.90 -10.48
N ALA A 166 19.86 4.05 -11.71
CA ALA A 166 20.80 5.13 -12.04
C ALA A 166 20.18 6.53 -11.86
N ASN A 167 18.91 6.70 -12.23
CA ASN A 167 18.19 7.97 -12.01
C ASN A 167 17.94 8.21 -10.51
N ARG A 168 17.64 7.17 -9.73
CA ARG A 168 17.56 7.33 -8.27
C ARG A 168 18.86 7.85 -7.67
N ALA A 169 19.99 7.28 -8.10
CA ALA A 169 21.31 7.73 -7.69
C ALA A 169 21.56 9.19 -8.09
N ASP A 170 21.23 9.58 -9.33
CA ASP A 170 21.33 10.97 -9.80
C ASP A 170 20.47 11.92 -8.95
N PHE A 171 19.24 11.54 -8.64
CA PHE A 171 18.32 12.37 -7.86
C PHE A 171 18.76 12.52 -6.40
N MET A 172 19.37 11.48 -5.82
CA MET A 172 19.93 11.51 -4.47
C MET A 172 21.14 12.44 -4.34
N TYR A 173 21.88 12.68 -5.41
CA TYR A 173 23.00 13.64 -5.38
C TYR A 173 22.56 15.06 -5.12
N VAL A 174 21.44 15.47 -5.71
CA VAL A 174 20.89 16.80 -5.48
C VAL A 174 20.42 16.99 -4.03
N LYS A 175 20.24 15.88 -3.29
CA LYS A 175 19.89 15.87 -1.87
C LYS A 175 21.09 15.58 -0.96
N GLU A 176 22.31 15.69 -1.47
CA GLU A 176 23.56 15.51 -0.72
C GLU A 176 23.67 14.13 -0.05
N ARG A 177 23.23 13.06 -0.75
CA ARG A 177 23.32 11.66 -0.27
C ARG A 177 24.23 10.79 -1.15
N PRO A 178 25.53 11.13 -1.30
CA PRO A 178 26.41 10.46 -2.26
C PRO A 178 26.63 8.97 -1.97
N ASP A 179 26.72 8.56 -0.70
CA ASP A 179 26.90 7.14 -0.34
C ASP A 179 25.72 6.27 -0.81
N SER A 180 24.50 6.78 -0.63
CA SER A 180 23.30 6.12 -1.13
C SER A 180 23.30 6.06 -2.66
N SER A 181 23.72 7.13 -3.33
CA SER A 181 23.82 7.17 -4.79
C SER A 181 24.75 6.08 -5.34
N LEU A 182 25.92 5.88 -4.72
CA LEU A 182 26.88 4.86 -5.16
C LEU A 182 26.27 3.44 -5.12
N ILE A 183 25.53 3.12 -4.04
CA ILE A 183 24.83 1.83 -3.91
C ILE A 183 23.87 1.62 -5.09
N TYR A 184 23.10 2.64 -5.46
CA TYR A 184 22.15 2.53 -6.56
C TYR A 184 22.82 2.47 -7.93
N PHE A 185 23.97 3.12 -8.12
CA PHE A 185 24.75 2.91 -9.34
C PHE A 185 25.30 1.49 -9.46
N HIS A 186 25.79 0.89 -8.37
CA HIS A 186 26.18 -0.53 -8.40
C HIS A 186 25.00 -1.46 -8.65
N ARG A 187 23.81 -1.14 -8.12
CA ARG A 187 22.58 -1.88 -8.48
C ARG A 187 22.27 -1.78 -9.96
N ALA A 188 22.40 -0.59 -10.57
CA ALA A 188 22.25 -0.43 -12.02
C ALA A 188 23.28 -1.24 -12.81
N LEU A 189 24.56 -1.18 -12.40
CA LEU A 189 25.66 -1.90 -13.03
C LEU A 189 25.50 -3.43 -12.98
N ASN A 190 24.93 -3.95 -11.88
CA ASN A 190 24.67 -5.38 -11.71
C ASN A 190 23.52 -5.89 -12.61
N ILE A 191 22.60 -5.02 -13.03
CA ILE A 191 21.57 -5.37 -14.02
C ILE A 191 22.21 -5.46 -15.41
N GLU A 192 23.00 -4.45 -15.78
CA GLU A 192 23.68 -4.39 -17.06
C GLU A 192 24.99 -3.61 -16.90
N ARG A 193 26.11 -4.21 -17.30
CA ARG A 193 27.42 -3.54 -17.22
C ARG A 193 27.67 -2.63 -18.43
N SER A 194 26.86 -1.56 -18.54
CA SER A 194 26.85 -0.62 -19.67
C SER A 194 27.92 0.48 -19.54
N PRO A 195 28.36 1.09 -20.67
CA PRO A 195 29.27 2.25 -20.64
C PRO A 195 28.73 3.41 -19.79
N LEU A 196 27.41 3.62 -19.81
CA LEU A 196 26.74 4.67 -19.07
C LEU A 196 26.93 4.52 -17.56
N TYR A 197 26.65 3.35 -17.00
CA TYR A 197 26.73 3.17 -15.54
C TYR A 197 28.18 3.17 -15.05
N LEU A 198 29.12 2.63 -15.84
CA LEU A 198 30.55 2.75 -15.55
C LEU A 198 30.99 4.22 -15.47
N ALA A 199 30.57 5.05 -16.43
CA ALA A 199 30.86 6.49 -16.39
C ALA A 199 30.20 7.18 -15.19
N LEU A 200 28.97 6.82 -14.81
CA LEU A 200 28.30 7.40 -13.64
C LEU A 200 29.02 7.05 -12.31
N ILE A 201 29.57 5.83 -12.19
CA ILE A 201 30.39 5.43 -11.04
C ILE A 201 31.76 6.14 -11.09
N ALA A 202 32.37 6.29 -12.26
CA ALA A 202 33.60 7.06 -12.40
C ALA A 202 33.39 8.53 -11.95
N LYS A 203 32.29 9.13 -12.39
CA LYS A 203 31.87 10.48 -11.97
C LYS A 203 31.67 10.56 -10.46
N HIS A 204 31.04 9.56 -9.83
CA HIS A 204 30.92 9.49 -8.37
C HIS A 204 32.30 9.59 -7.71
N HIS A 205 33.24 8.76 -8.16
CA HIS A 205 34.56 8.71 -7.56
C HIS A 205 35.33 10.02 -7.70
N LEU A 206 35.22 10.68 -8.86
CA LEU A 206 35.84 11.99 -9.09
C LEU A 206 35.28 13.08 -8.20
N GLN A 207 33.96 13.21 -8.15
CA GLN A 207 33.31 14.37 -7.54
C GLN A 207 33.19 14.26 -6.03
N TYR A 208 33.01 13.05 -5.50
CA TYR A 208 32.63 12.86 -4.09
C TYR A 208 33.71 12.15 -3.27
N THR A 209 34.37 11.14 -3.83
CA THR A 209 35.40 10.40 -3.08
C THR A 209 36.82 10.93 -3.29
N GLY A 210 37.04 11.73 -4.34
CA GLY A 210 38.36 12.18 -4.78
C GLY A 210 39.27 11.08 -5.34
N ARG A 211 38.78 9.83 -5.46
CA ARG A 211 39.57 8.66 -5.88
C ARG A 211 39.74 8.63 -7.40
N LYS A 212 40.75 9.33 -7.89
CA LYS A 212 41.08 9.42 -9.33
C LYS A 212 41.40 8.05 -9.94
N ASP A 213 42.12 7.17 -9.24
CA ASP A 213 42.46 5.84 -9.76
C ASP A 213 41.24 4.95 -9.98
N SER A 214 40.28 4.99 -9.05
CA SER A 214 39.01 4.27 -9.20
C SER A 214 38.22 4.82 -10.38
N ALA A 215 38.16 6.15 -10.52
CA ALA A 215 37.50 6.77 -11.66
C ALA A 215 38.14 6.40 -13.00
N ASP A 216 39.47 6.43 -13.09
CA ASP A 216 40.22 6.03 -14.27
C ASP A 216 39.92 4.58 -14.67
N THR A 217 39.90 3.67 -13.69
CA THR A 217 39.60 2.25 -13.91
C THR A 217 38.23 2.06 -14.57
N TYR A 218 37.18 2.66 -14.00
CA TYR A 218 35.83 2.57 -14.55
C TYR A 218 35.71 3.27 -15.91
N LEU A 219 36.38 4.42 -16.07
CA LEU A 219 36.33 5.20 -17.31
C LEU A 219 37.02 4.50 -18.47
N LYS A 220 38.18 3.87 -18.24
CA LYS A 220 38.86 3.02 -19.24
C LYS A 220 37.98 1.87 -19.70
N GLU A 221 37.31 1.22 -18.77
CA GLU A 221 36.34 0.16 -19.11
C GLU A 221 35.17 0.72 -19.94
N ALA A 222 34.62 1.87 -19.55
CA ALA A 222 33.53 2.53 -20.27
C ALA A 222 33.93 2.87 -21.72
N LEU A 223 35.10 3.50 -21.90
CA LEU A 223 35.65 3.85 -23.22
C LEU A 223 35.88 2.62 -24.09
N LYS A 224 36.43 1.53 -23.54
CA LYS A 224 36.61 0.26 -24.27
C LYS A 224 35.27 -0.30 -24.77
N LYS A 225 34.24 -0.27 -23.93
CA LYS A 225 32.90 -0.78 -24.30
C LYS A 225 32.21 0.07 -25.39
N LEU A 226 32.58 1.34 -25.55
CA LEU A 226 32.04 2.16 -26.63
C LEU A 226 32.39 1.64 -28.03
N ASN A 227 33.50 0.92 -28.20
CA ASN A 227 33.94 0.42 -29.51
C ASN A 227 32.91 -0.50 -30.21
N GLY A 228 32.00 -1.12 -29.44
CA GLY A 228 30.89 -1.94 -29.98
C GLY A 228 29.55 -1.22 -30.11
N THR A 229 29.50 0.10 -29.87
CA THR A 229 28.26 0.89 -29.87
C THR A 229 28.20 1.85 -31.06
N PRO A 230 27.00 2.24 -31.53
CA PRO A 230 26.88 3.23 -32.60
C PRO A 230 27.70 4.49 -32.33
N GLU A 231 28.23 5.11 -33.38
CA GLU A 231 29.17 6.23 -33.27
C GLU A 231 28.56 7.47 -32.60
N LYS A 232 27.26 7.71 -32.80
CA LYS A 232 26.53 8.87 -32.29
C LYS A 232 25.47 8.43 -31.30
N THR A 233 25.78 8.51 -30.01
CA THR A 233 24.85 8.14 -28.94
C THR A 233 24.91 9.10 -27.77
N SER A 234 23.79 9.22 -27.05
CA SER A 234 23.76 10.02 -25.82
C SER A 234 24.63 9.44 -24.70
N GLU A 235 24.90 8.14 -24.72
CA GLU A 235 25.75 7.47 -23.74
C GLU A 235 27.23 7.81 -23.96
N ARG A 236 27.68 7.86 -25.23
CA ARG A 236 29.01 8.40 -25.58
C ARG A 236 29.19 9.80 -25.04
N GLY A 237 28.16 10.65 -25.14
CA GLY A 237 28.17 11.99 -24.56
C GLY A 237 28.48 11.98 -23.05
N MET A 238 27.83 11.10 -22.29
CA MET A 238 28.09 10.97 -20.84
C MET A 238 29.48 10.44 -20.51
N VAL A 239 29.95 9.44 -21.26
CA VAL A 239 31.31 8.91 -21.09
C VAL A 239 32.33 10.01 -21.37
N TYR A 240 32.21 10.72 -22.50
CA TYR A 240 33.12 11.82 -22.85
C TYR A 240 33.05 12.99 -21.87
N GLN A 241 31.85 13.36 -21.38
CA GLN A 241 31.74 14.38 -20.34
C GLN A 241 32.51 13.97 -19.08
N THR A 242 32.37 12.71 -18.66
CA THR A 242 33.07 12.18 -17.49
C THR A 242 34.58 12.10 -17.73
N SER A 243 35.02 11.78 -18.96
CA SER A 243 36.43 11.88 -19.35
C SER A 243 36.95 13.32 -19.26
N GLY A 244 36.19 14.31 -19.71
CA GLY A 244 36.56 15.71 -19.56
C GLY A 244 36.73 16.10 -18.09
N GLN A 245 35.83 15.64 -17.22
CA GLN A 245 35.91 15.85 -15.77
C GLN A 245 37.15 15.17 -15.15
N TYR A 246 37.49 13.97 -15.63
CA TYR A 246 38.69 13.25 -15.19
C TYR A 246 39.96 14.04 -15.53
N TYR A 247 40.12 14.44 -16.80
CA TYR A 247 41.29 15.19 -17.26
C TYR A 247 41.40 16.58 -16.61
N ASP A 248 40.26 17.24 -16.36
CA ASP A 248 40.24 18.48 -15.55
C ASP A 248 40.76 18.23 -14.13
N ALA A 249 40.34 17.14 -13.49
CA ALA A 249 40.74 16.79 -12.12
C ALA A 249 42.23 16.40 -11.99
N ILE A 250 42.86 15.90 -13.06
CA ILE A 250 44.31 15.63 -13.11
C ILE A 250 45.11 16.80 -13.72
N ASN A 251 44.48 17.97 -13.86
CA ASN A 251 45.08 19.20 -14.37
C ASN A 251 45.67 19.08 -15.79
N ASN A 252 44.96 18.36 -16.66
CA ASN A 252 45.24 18.29 -18.09
C ASN A 252 44.14 19.02 -18.89
N PRO A 253 44.19 20.36 -18.97
CA PRO A 253 43.12 21.15 -19.56
C PRO A 253 42.94 20.91 -21.07
N LYS A 254 44.01 20.58 -21.81
CA LYS A 254 43.90 20.32 -23.26
C LYS A 254 43.07 19.06 -23.54
N GLU A 255 43.35 17.96 -22.84
CA GLU A 255 42.53 16.76 -22.99
C GLU A 255 41.12 16.93 -22.41
N ALA A 256 40.98 17.69 -21.31
CA ALA A 256 39.66 18.02 -20.77
C ALA A 256 38.79 18.72 -21.82
N LEU A 257 39.34 19.73 -22.49
CA LEU A 257 38.67 20.46 -23.57
C LEU A 257 38.26 19.53 -24.72
N ASN A 258 39.20 18.72 -25.23
CA ASN A 258 38.95 17.74 -26.30
C ASN A 258 37.76 16.82 -25.98
N TYR A 259 37.71 16.29 -24.75
CA TYR A 259 36.61 15.43 -24.32
C TYR A 259 35.29 16.18 -24.10
N TYR A 260 35.32 17.41 -23.58
CA TYR A 260 34.11 18.22 -23.47
C TYR A 260 33.54 18.61 -24.83
N GLU A 261 34.37 18.91 -25.83
CA GLU A 261 33.94 19.17 -27.21
C GLU A 261 33.32 17.92 -27.85
N LYS A 262 33.92 16.74 -27.64
CA LYS A 262 33.32 15.45 -28.04
C LYS A 262 31.97 15.22 -27.36
N ALA A 263 31.85 15.52 -26.07
CA ALA A 263 30.59 15.40 -25.33
C ALA A 263 29.52 16.35 -25.88
N LEU A 264 29.88 17.61 -26.14
CA LEU A 264 28.99 18.60 -26.76
C LEU A 264 28.47 18.12 -28.11
N SER A 265 29.36 17.61 -28.97
CA SER A 265 29.00 17.06 -30.27
C SER A 265 27.96 15.93 -30.16
N MET A 266 28.16 14.99 -29.23
CA MET A 266 27.20 13.91 -28.97
C MET A 266 25.85 14.42 -28.47
N TYR A 267 25.84 15.38 -27.52
CA TYR A 267 24.59 15.91 -26.98
C TYR A 267 23.82 16.76 -27.97
N THR A 268 24.49 17.53 -28.83
CA THR A 268 23.86 18.25 -29.94
C THR A 268 23.28 17.26 -30.95
N ALA A 269 24.06 16.26 -31.36
CA ALA A 269 23.60 15.25 -32.32
C ALA A 269 22.40 14.43 -31.81
N THR A 270 22.33 14.20 -30.50
CA THR A 270 21.26 13.40 -29.87
C THR A 270 20.17 14.22 -29.19
N ASN A 271 20.14 15.54 -29.44
CA ASN A 271 19.14 16.48 -28.92
C ASN A 271 18.99 16.45 -27.38
N ARG A 272 20.10 16.30 -26.64
CA ARG A 272 20.10 16.29 -25.16
C ARG A 272 20.17 17.71 -24.60
N ILE A 273 19.12 18.49 -24.85
CA ILE A 273 19.14 19.94 -24.58
C ILE A 273 19.43 20.30 -23.13
N TYR A 274 19.04 19.44 -22.18
CA TYR A 274 19.29 19.63 -20.75
C TYR A 274 20.79 19.61 -20.42
N GLN A 275 21.60 18.85 -21.15
CA GLN A 275 23.04 18.69 -20.86
C GLN A 275 23.89 19.82 -21.47
N ILE A 276 23.42 20.46 -22.54
CA ILE A 276 24.20 21.41 -23.33
C ILE A 276 24.72 22.60 -22.48
N PRO A 277 23.90 23.28 -21.64
CA PRO A 277 24.41 24.38 -20.81
C PRO A 277 25.58 23.96 -19.91
N PHE A 278 25.49 22.81 -19.25
CA PHE A 278 26.55 22.33 -18.35
C PHE A 278 27.86 22.05 -19.08
N ILE A 279 27.81 21.62 -20.35
CA ILE A 279 29.01 21.43 -21.16
C ILE A 279 29.60 22.78 -21.58
N TYR A 280 28.78 23.76 -21.97
CA TYR A 280 29.29 25.12 -22.25
C TYR A 280 29.99 25.73 -21.04
N GLN A 281 29.42 25.59 -19.85
CA GLN A 281 30.04 26.02 -18.60
C GLN A 281 31.38 25.30 -18.35
N SER A 282 31.42 23.99 -18.59
CA SER A 282 32.64 23.18 -18.41
C SER A 282 33.74 23.63 -19.39
N ILE A 283 33.39 23.89 -20.66
CA ILE A 283 34.33 24.39 -21.67
C ILE A 283 34.84 25.79 -21.33
N ALA A 284 33.96 26.71 -20.92
CA ALA A 284 34.34 28.06 -20.49
C ALA A 284 35.38 28.02 -19.37
N LYS A 285 35.13 27.18 -18.33
CA LYS A 285 36.07 26.96 -17.23
C LYS A 285 37.44 26.46 -17.70
N ILE A 286 37.49 25.62 -18.74
CA ILE A 286 38.77 25.15 -19.27
C ILE A 286 39.48 26.25 -20.07
N TYR A 287 38.76 27.07 -20.85
CA TYR A 287 39.36 28.22 -21.53
C TYR A 287 39.91 29.26 -20.56
N ASP A 288 39.23 29.50 -19.43
CA ASP A 288 39.75 30.32 -18.33
C ASP A 288 41.10 29.79 -17.82
N LYS A 289 41.19 28.49 -17.51
CA LYS A 289 42.43 27.82 -17.09
C LYS A 289 43.56 27.89 -18.14
N LEU A 290 43.22 28.02 -19.41
CA LEU A 290 44.17 28.14 -20.51
C LEU A 290 44.57 29.61 -20.80
N GLY A 291 43.97 30.59 -20.12
CA GLY A 291 44.20 32.02 -20.37
C GLY A 291 43.54 32.54 -21.65
N GLU A 292 42.55 31.84 -22.18
CA GLU A 292 41.89 32.11 -23.46
C GLU A 292 40.61 32.94 -23.27
N THR A 293 40.76 34.17 -22.77
CA THR A 293 39.65 35.03 -22.30
C THR A 293 38.54 35.26 -23.33
N GLU A 294 38.87 35.44 -24.62
CA GLU A 294 37.84 35.65 -25.65
C GLU A 294 36.99 34.39 -25.87
N LYS A 295 37.62 33.21 -25.86
CA LYS A 295 36.90 31.94 -26.04
C LYS A 295 36.07 31.62 -24.80
N GLU A 296 36.62 31.86 -23.62
CA GLU A 296 35.90 31.77 -22.34
C GLU A 296 34.62 32.60 -22.36
N HIS A 297 34.72 33.90 -22.68
CA HIS A 297 33.60 34.82 -22.73
C HIS A 297 32.52 34.36 -23.74
N ASN A 298 32.96 33.92 -24.92
CA ASN A 298 32.06 33.37 -25.95
C ASN A 298 31.27 32.14 -25.45
N PHE A 299 31.91 31.24 -24.69
CA PHE A 299 31.22 30.08 -24.13
C PHE A 299 30.33 30.43 -22.94
N ILE A 300 30.65 31.46 -22.15
CA ILE A 300 29.74 32.01 -21.12
C ILE A 300 28.46 32.54 -21.78
N ILE A 301 28.56 33.31 -22.87
CA ILE A 301 27.36 33.81 -23.59
C ILE A 301 26.51 32.63 -24.09
N LYS A 302 27.13 31.59 -24.64
CA LYS A 302 26.42 30.37 -25.09
C LYS A 302 25.74 29.66 -23.93
N TYR A 303 26.40 29.54 -22.78
CA TYR A 303 25.83 29.00 -21.55
C TYR A 303 24.60 29.79 -21.12
N THR A 304 24.70 31.11 -20.95
CA THR A 304 23.60 31.97 -20.49
C THR A 304 22.40 31.84 -21.41
N LYS A 305 22.59 31.98 -22.73
CA LYS A 305 21.49 31.83 -23.71
C LYS A 305 20.82 30.46 -23.63
N ALA A 306 21.60 29.39 -23.54
CA ALA A 306 21.06 28.03 -23.47
C ALA A 306 20.34 27.78 -22.13
N ASN A 307 20.88 28.29 -21.02
CA ASN A 307 20.31 28.15 -19.68
C ASN A 307 19.01 28.94 -19.52
N ASP A 308 18.93 30.16 -20.05
CA ASP A 308 17.72 30.98 -20.02
C ASP A 308 16.61 30.32 -20.84
N SER A 309 16.93 29.84 -22.05
CA SER A 309 15.98 29.10 -22.90
C SER A 309 15.47 27.82 -22.22
N LEU A 310 16.35 27.09 -21.54
CA LEU A 310 15.99 25.90 -20.78
C LEU A 310 15.07 26.24 -19.60
N SER A 311 15.42 27.28 -18.83
CA SER A 311 14.66 27.73 -17.66
C SER A 311 13.24 28.16 -18.03
N LEU A 312 13.08 28.88 -19.15
CA LEU A 312 11.76 29.24 -19.67
C LEU A 312 10.89 28.01 -19.97
N LYS A 313 11.46 26.99 -20.62
CA LYS A 313 10.76 25.74 -20.92
C LYS A 313 10.38 24.96 -19.66
N GLN A 314 11.25 24.97 -18.64
CA GLN A 314 10.98 24.30 -17.36
C GLN A 314 9.83 24.98 -16.61
N ASN A 315 9.84 26.31 -16.56
CA ASN A 315 8.83 27.10 -15.87
C ASN A 315 7.42 26.96 -16.47
N GLU A 316 7.30 26.71 -17.78
CA GLU A 316 5.99 26.54 -18.44
C GLU A 316 5.14 25.41 -17.82
N ILE A 317 5.78 24.34 -17.32
CA ILE A 317 5.07 23.17 -16.79
C ILE A 317 5.14 23.01 -15.28
N LEU A 318 5.87 23.89 -14.58
CA LEU A 318 6.16 23.75 -13.16
C LEU A 318 4.86 23.65 -12.33
N ASN A 319 3.93 24.58 -12.55
CA ASN A 319 2.66 24.62 -11.83
C ASN A 319 1.80 23.38 -12.09
N GLN A 320 1.76 22.89 -13.34
CA GLN A 320 0.99 21.69 -13.69
C GLN A 320 1.55 20.43 -13.03
N SER A 321 2.88 20.32 -12.93
CA SER A 321 3.53 19.20 -12.24
C SER A 321 3.25 19.22 -10.73
N ILE A 322 3.27 20.41 -10.12
CA ILE A 322 2.94 20.61 -8.70
C ILE A 322 1.47 20.23 -8.44
N GLU A 323 0.54 20.74 -9.25
CA GLU A 323 -0.90 20.45 -9.12
C GLU A 323 -1.20 18.95 -9.24
N LYS A 324 -0.56 18.26 -10.20
CA LYS A 324 -0.69 16.81 -10.34
C LYS A 324 -0.19 16.08 -9.09
N MET A 325 0.96 16.49 -8.53
CA MET A 325 1.45 15.88 -7.30
C MET A 325 0.47 16.08 -6.14
N LEU A 326 -0.04 17.29 -5.94
CA LEU A 326 -0.99 17.58 -4.87
C LEU A 326 -2.23 16.71 -5.01
N THR A 327 -2.76 16.62 -6.23
CA THR A 327 -3.90 15.75 -6.57
C THR A 327 -3.62 14.27 -6.24
N ASP A 328 -2.43 13.76 -6.58
CA ASP A 328 -2.05 12.37 -6.28
C ASP A 328 -1.94 12.13 -4.76
N LYS A 329 -1.33 13.07 -4.02
CA LYS A 329 -1.23 12.99 -2.56
C LYS A 329 -2.61 13.00 -1.91
N ASP A 330 -3.53 13.84 -2.39
CA ASP A 330 -4.89 13.89 -1.88
C ASP A 330 -5.65 12.58 -2.13
N LYS A 331 -5.46 11.96 -3.31
CA LYS A 331 -6.01 10.63 -3.61
C LYS A 331 -5.44 9.54 -2.70
N GLU A 332 -4.13 9.54 -2.46
CA GLU A 332 -3.47 8.61 -1.54
C GLU A 332 -3.99 8.77 -0.11
N LEU A 333 -4.06 10.00 0.39
CA LEU A 333 -4.59 10.31 1.72
C LEU A 333 -6.05 9.86 1.90
N LYS A 334 -6.90 10.06 0.87
CA LYS A 334 -8.28 9.55 0.88
C LYS A 334 -8.33 8.03 0.92
N THR A 335 -7.47 7.36 0.15
CA THR A 335 -7.38 5.90 0.11
C THR A 335 -6.92 5.32 1.45
N ASP A 336 -5.92 5.94 2.08
CA ASP A 336 -5.40 5.53 3.38
C ASP A 336 -6.41 5.77 4.51
N LYS A 337 -7.14 6.89 4.47
CA LYS A 337 -8.28 7.13 5.38
C LYS A 337 -9.34 6.04 5.24
N ASN A 338 -9.72 5.69 4.02
CA ASN A 338 -10.71 4.62 3.78
C ASN A 338 -10.22 3.26 4.29
N ARG A 339 -8.96 2.89 4.02
CA ARG A 339 -8.36 1.65 4.55
C ARG A 339 -8.34 1.62 6.07
N THR A 340 -7.93 2.73 6.70
CA THR A 340 -7.92 2.87 8.16
C THR A 340 -9.34 2.70 8.73
N PHE A 341 -10.33 3.31 8.07
CA PHE A 341 -11.74 3.13 8.42
C PHE A 341 -12.17 1.65 8.34
N PHE A 342 -11.82 0.92 7.28
CA PHE A 342 -12.12 -0.51 7.17
C PHE A 342 -11.44 -1.37 8.25
N TYR A 343 -10.19 -1.07 8.61
CA TYR A 343 -9.50 -1.76 9.71
C TYR A 343 -10.19 -1.51 11.06
N VAL A 344 -10.54 -0.26 11.36
CA VAL A 344 -11.27 0.10 12.60
C VAL A 344 -12.64 -0.57 12.63
N PHE A 345 -13.38 -0.53 11.52
CA PHE A 345 -14.67 -1.20 11.39
C PHE A 345 -14.56 -2.72 11.59
N GLY A 346 -13.55 -3.36 10.99
CA GLY A 346 -13.28 -4.78 11.15
C GLY A 346 -12.96 -5.17 12.61
N LEU A 347 -12.18 -4.34 13.32
CA LEU A 347 -11.89 -4.55 14.75
C LEU A 347 -13.14 -4.43 15.62
N VAL A 348 -14.01 -3.45 15.35
CA VAL A 348 -15.28 -3.28 16.07
C VAL A 348 -16.22 -4.46 15.80
N ALA A 349 -16.35 -4.88 14.54
CA ALA A 349 -17.17 -6.04 14.16
C ALA A 349 -16.67 -7.34 14.82
N LEU A 350 -15.35 -7.54 14.87
CA LEU A 350 -14.75 -8.69 15.55
C LEU A 350 -15.04 -8.68 17.06
N SER A 351 -14.92 -7.52 17.71
CA SER A 351 -15.28 -7.34 19.12
C SER A 351 -16.75 -7.68 19.39
N PHE A 352 -17.65 -7.27 18.48
CA PHE A 352 -19.08 -7.61 18.57
C PHE A 352 -19.34 -9.11 18.40
N ILE A 353 -18.67 -9.77 17.46
CA ILE A 353 -18.76 -11.23 17.27
C ILE A 353 -18.27 -11.98 18.51
N ILE A 354 -17.14 -11.58 19.08
CA ILE A 354 -16.59 -12.16 20.32
C ILE A 354 -17.57 -11.96 21.47
N SER A 355 -18.12 -10.75 21.62
CA SER A 355 -19.10 -10.43 22.66
C SER A 355 -20.37 -11.27 22.51
N MET A 356 -20.87 -11.45 21.28
CA MET A 356 -22.02 -12.30 20.97
C MET A 356 -21.73 -13.78 21.25
N TYR A 357 -20.53 -14.26 20.91
CA TYR A 357 -20.09 -15.62 21.20
C TYR A 357 -20.01 -15.88 22.71
N ILE A 358 -19.40 -14.97 23.48
CA ILE A 358 -19.33 -15.04 24.94
C ILE A 358 -20.75 -15.03 25.54
N TYR A 359 -21.62 -14.14 25.06
CA TYR A 359 -23.02 -14.07 25.49
C TYR A 359 -23.76 -15.39 25.22
N LYS A 360 -23.64 -15.96 24.02
CA LYS A 360 -24.26 -17.24 23.65
C LYS A 360 -23.70 -18.41 24.46
N ARG A 361 -22.38 -18.47 24.66
CA ARG A 361 -21.72 -19.48 25.50
C ARG A 361 -22.22 -19.40 26.93
N ASN A 362 -22.26 -18.21 27.52
CA ASN A 362 -22.74 -17.99 28.89
C ASN A 362 -24.23 -18.37 29.01
N ARG A 363 -25.06 -17.99 28.03
CA ARG A 363 -26.47 -18.38 27.98
C ARG A 363 -26.65 -19.90 27.91
N ASN A 364 -25.86 -20.60 27.08
CA ASN A 364 -25.92 -22.05 26.98
C ASN A 364 -25.44 -22.75 28.25
N LEU A 365 -24.40 -22.22 28.92
CA LEU A 365 -23.95 -22.73 30.22
C LEU A 365 -25.00 -22.54 31.30
N LEU A 366 -25.69 -21.39 31.31
CA LEU A 366 -26.83 -21.15 32.20
C LEU A 366 -27.96 -22.15 31.92
N LEU A 367 -28.37 -22.31 30.67
CA LEU A 367 -29.40 -23.28 30.28
C LEU A 367 -29.01 -24.72 30.65
N LYS A 368 -27.76 -25.11 30.44
CA LYS A 368 -27.25 -26.42 30.87
C LYS A 368 -27.26 -26.56 32.40
N LYS A 369 -26.95 -25.50 33.15
CA LYS A 369 -27.05 -25.49 34.62
C LYS A 369 -28.50 -25.61 35.11
N TYR A 370 -29.47 -25.11 34.36
CA TYR A 370 -30.90 -25.32 34.63
C TYR A 370 -31.34 -26.74 34.22
N ALA A 371 -30.85 -27.29 33.10
CA ALA A 371 -31.16 -28.65 32.64
C ALA A 371 -30.49 -29.77 33.48
N ASP A 372 -29.21 -29.63 33.86
CA ASP A 372 -28.51 -30.55 34.77
C ASP A 372 -29.08 -30.51 36.21
N LYS A 373 -29.86 -29.47 36.55
CA LYS A 373 -30.66 -29.42 37.78
C LYS A 373 -31.94 -30.22 37.66
N ASP A 374 -32.57 -30.28 36.47
CA ASP A 374 -33.76 -31.09 36.21
C ASP A 374 -33.42 -32.60 36.03
N ASP A 375 -32.24 -32.95 35.49
CA ASP A 375 -31.84 -34.36 35.25
C ASP A 375 -31.21 -35.08 36.47
N LYS A 376 -31.00 -34.38 37.60
CA LYS A 376 -30.40 -34.97 38.82
C LYS A 376 -31.39 -35.31 39.93
N GLU A 377 -32.69 -35.18 39.69
CA GLU A 377 -33.72 -35.59 40.64
C GLU A 377 -34.81 -36.44 39.94
N GLU A 378 -34.65 -37.76 39.98
CA GLU A 378 -35.78 -38.70 39.87
C GLU A 378 -36.24 -39.12 41.29
N PRO A 379 -37.52 -39.45 41.48
CA PRO A 379 -38.45 -38.54 42.13
C PRO A 379 -38.56 -38.80 43.63
N LYS A 380 -38.28 -37.78 44.44
CA LYS A 380 -38.92 -37.64 45.74
C LYS A 380 -39.98 -36.55 45.61
N ASN A 381 -41.24 -36.98 45.63
CA ASN A 381 -42.45 -36.17 45.74
C ASN A 381 -42.24 -34.81 46.42
N ILE A 382 -41.99 -33.76 45.65
CA ILE A 382 -42.21 -32.35 46.04
C ILE A 382 -42.68 -31.57 44.80
N MET A 383 -43.78 -32.01 44.18
CA MET A 383 -44.57 -31.16 43.28
C MET A 383 -45.63 -30.43 44.12
N ALA A 384 -45.27 -29.30 44.74
CA ALA A 384 -46.25 -28.33 45.30
C ALA A 384 -45.66 -26.96 45.71
N ASP A 385 -44.35 -26.81 46.00
CA ASP A 385 -43.90 -25.68 46.83
C ASP A 385 -43.38 -24.42 46.10
N GLY A 386 -42.97 -24.54 44.83
CA GLY A 386 -42.45 -23.37 44.07
C GLY A 386 -43.51 -22.29 43.82
N ASN A 387 -44.75 -22.70 43.57
CA ASN A 387 -45.85 -21.78 43.30
C ASN A 387 -46.31 -21.05 44.58
N VAL A 388 -46.26 -21.73 45.73
CA VAL A 388 -46.69 -21.19 47.02
C VAL A 388 -45.67 -20.20 47.59
N PHE A 389 -44.36 -20.47 47.46
CA PHE A 389 -43.33 -19.51 47.85
C PHE A 389 -43.36 -18.25 46.98
N GLU A 390 -43.49 -18.39 45.66
CA GLU A 390 -43.65 -17.25 44.74
C GLU A 390 -44.93 -16.45 45.02
N GLU A 391 -46.04 -17.14 45.32
CA GLU A 391 -47.31 -16.55 45.76
C GLU A 391 -47.10 -15.71 47.04
N LEU A 392 -46.47 -16.27 48.09
CA LEU A 392 -46.18 -15.55 49.33
C LEU A 392 -45.27 -14.34 49.12
N VAL A 393 -44.23 -14.47 48.30
CA VAL A 393 -43.34 -13.36 47.95
C VAL A 393 -44.10 -12.27 47.19
N SER A 394 -45.05 -12.64 46.31
CA SER A 394 -45.88 -11.69 45.59
C SER A 394 -46.84 -10.93 46.51
N LEU A 395 -47.52 -11.63 47.42
CA LEU A 395 -48.43 -11.03 48.41
C LEU A 395 -47.67 -10.07 49.35
N ALA A 396 -46.47 -10.46 49.78
CA ALA A 396 -45.60 -9.60 50.60
C ALA A 396 -45.14 -8.34 49.85
N LYS A 397 -44.80 -8.46 48.55
CA LYS A 397 -44.42 -7.30 47.71
C LYS A 397 -45.57 -6.33 47.48
N GLN A 398 -46.79 -6.83 47.40
CA GLN A 398 -48.00 -6.03 47.22
C GLN A 398 -48.57 -5.48 48.54
N ASN A 399 -47.98 -5.85 49.70
CA ASN A 399 -48.45 -5.50 51.04
C ASN A 399 -49.92 -5.91 51.26
N ASP A 400 -50.29 -7.09 50.76
CA ASP A 400 -51.65 -7.61 50.81
C ASP A 400 -52.03 -8.01 52.25
N SER A 401 -53.24 -7.67 52.68
CA SER A 401 -53.77 -8.02 54.01
C SER A 401 -53.87 -9.52 54.28
N THR A 402 -53.95 -10.34 53.24
CA THR A 402 -54.05 -11.81 53.31
C THR A 402 -52.69 -12.49 53.45
N PHE A 403 -51.59 -11.75 53.28
CA PHE A 403 -50.22 -12.29 53.32
C PHE A 403 -49.93 -13.10 54.59
N LEU A 404 -50.26 -12.56 55.77
CA LEU A 404 -49.96 -13.24 57.04
C LEU A 404 -50.78 -14.52 57.22
N THR A 405 -52.05 -14.50 56.84
CA THR A 405 -52.92 -15.68 56.90
C THR A 405 -52.40 -16.78 55.99
N ARG A 406 -52.07 -16.43 54.75
CA ARG A 406 -51.50 -17.39 53.79
C ARG A 406 -50.14 -17.91 54.26
N PHE A 407 -49.31 -17.05 54.84
CA PHE A 407 -48.03 -17.44 55.41
C PHE A 407 -48.19 -18.42 56.58
N GLN A 408 -49.20 -18.24 57.44
CA GLN A 408 -49.51 -19.16 58.54
C GLN A 408 -49.96 -20.54 58.06
N GLU A 409 -50.70 -20.63 56.96
CA GLU A 409 -51.08 -21.92 56.37
C GLU A 409 -49.86 -22.72 55.89
N VAL A 410 -48.84 -22.02 55.37
CA VAL A 410 -47.63 -22.62 54.80
C VAL A 410 -46.58 -22.90 55.88
N TYR A 411 -46.45 -22.01 56.87
CA TYR A 411 -45.49 -22.10 57.98
C TYR A 411 -46.20 -22.06 59.34
N PRO A 412 -47.08 -23.03 59.68
CA PRO A 412 -47.90 -22.97 60.89
C PRO A 412 -47.07 -22.97 62.18
N LYS A 413 -46.02 -23.79 62.20
CA LYS A 413 -45.11 -23.93 63.35
C LYS A 413 -44.26 -22.69 63.61
N PHE A 414 -43.97 -21.88 62.59
CA PHE A 414 -43.13 -20.70 62.72
C PHE A 414 -43.76 -19.66 63.65
N ILE A 415 -45.04 -19.34 63.43
CA ILE A 415 -45.76 -18.37 64.27
C ILE A 415 -45.96 -18.93 65.68
N ASP A 416 -46.28 -20.21 65.82
CA ASP A 416 -46.40 -20.86 67.13
C ASP A 416 -45.09 -20.79 67.92
N ASN A 417 -43.95 -21.02 67.26
CA ASN A 417 -42.64 -20.94 67.90
C ASN A 417 -42.24 -19.50 68.25
N LEU A 418 -42.64 -18.50 67.46
CA LEU A 418 -42.45 -17.09 67.81
C LEU A 418 -43.31 -16.67 69.01
N LEU A 419 -44.56 -17.09 69.06
CA LEU A 419 -45.46 -16.79 70.17
C LEU A 419 -45.09 -17.52 71.46
N LYS A 420 -44.36 -18.65 71.39
CA LYS A 420 -43.74 -19.26 72.58
C LYS A 420 -42.60 -18.42 73.17
N ILE A 421 -41.86 -17.70 72.33
CA ILE A 421 -40.74 -16.84 72.77
C ILE A 421 -41.29 -15.53 73.34
N ASP A 422 -42.22 -14.89 72.62
CA ASP A 422 -42.91 -13.70 73.07
C ASP A 422 -44.41 -13.74 72.70
N PRO A 423 -45.29 -14.09 73.66
CA PRO A 423 -46.73 -14.11 73.45
C PRO A 423 -47.33 -12.73 73.12
N GLY A 424 -46.61 -11.64 73.37
CA GLY A 424 -47.06 -10.25 73.16
C GLY A 424 -46.78 -9.70 71.77
N LEU A 425 -46.43 -10.53 70.78
CA LEU A 425 -46.22 -10.09 69.39
C LEU A 425 -47.55 -9.75 68.71
N VAL A 426 -47.64 -8.52 68.19
CA VAL A 426 -48.84 -8.05 67.47
C VAL A 426 -48.79 -8.51 66.01
N SER A 427 -49.93 -8.62 65.32
CA SER A 427 -50.05 -9.04 63.92
C SER A 427 -49.07 -8.31 62.96
N SER A 428 -48.86 -7.00 63.15
CA SER A 428 -47.90 -6.22 62.34
C SER A 428 -46.42 -6.52 62.63
N GLU A 429 -46.11 -7.15 63.75
CA GLU A 429 -44.79 -7.68 64.08
C GLU A 429 -44.62 -9.10 63.52
N LEU A 430 -45.67 -9.92 63.56
CA LEU A 430 -45.68 -11.26 62.97
C LEU A 430 -45.51 -11.20 61.44
N ALA A 431 -46.23 -10.32 60.75
CA ALA A 431 -46.06 -10.09 59.31
C ALA A 431 -44.63 -9.63 58.97
N PHE A 432 -44.01 -8.83 59.85
CA PHE A 432 -42.63 -8.40 59.69
C PHE A 432 -41.63 -9.54 59.88
N CYS A 433 -41.85 -10.44 60.84
CA CYS A 433 -41.06 -11.66 61.02
C CYS A 433 -41.18 -12.59 59.81
N ALA A 434 -42.40 -12.75 59.29
CA ALA A 434 -42.67 -13.54 58.08
C ALA A 434 -41.90 -13.00 56.86
N MET A 435 -41.90 -11.68 56.64
CA MET A 435 -41.09 -11.07 55.58
C MET A 435 -39.57 -11.32 55.77
N ILE A 436 -39.08 -11.34 57.01
CA ILE A 436 -37.67 -11.67 57.29
C ILE A 436 -37.38 -13.16 57.01
N LYS A 437 -38.27 -14.08 57.40
CA LYS A 437 -38.15 -15.52 57.10
C LYS A 437 -38.10 -15.78 55.59
N LEU A 438 -38.86 -15.01 54.80
CA LEU A 438 -38.81 -15.03 53.33
C LEU A 438 -37.59 -14.29 52.73
N ASN A 439 -36.60 -13.92 53.55
CA ASN A 439 -35.35 -13.25 53.17
C ASN A 439 -35.50 -11.85 52.54
N PHE A 440 -36.58 -11.11 52.84
CA PHE A 440 -36.66 -9.72 52.39
C PHE A 440 -35.60 -8.85 53.08
N SER A 441 -34.86 -8.08 52.28
CA SER A 441 -33.93 -7.09 52.80
C SER A 441 -34.68 -5.93 53.46
N SER A 442 -34.04 -5.22 54.40
CA SER A 442 -34.65 -4.03 55.01
C SER A 442 -35.01 -2.95 53.98
N LYS A 443 -34.40 -2.95 52.79
CA LYS A 443 -34.72 -2.03 51.69
C LYS A 443 -36.00 -2.45 50.98
N GLU A 444 -36.18 -3.74 50.74
CA GLU A 444 -37.39 -4.27 50.12
C GLU A 444 -38.59 -4.14 51.05
N ILE A 445 -38.45 -4.47 52.35
CA ILE A 445 -39.55 -4.30 53.31
C ILE A 445 -39.99 -2.82 53.38
N ALA A 446 -39.03 -1.90 53.39
CA ALA A 446 -39.31 -0.45 53.39
C ALA A 446 -40.11 -0.02 52.16
N ASN A 447 -39.71 -0.51 50.98
CA ASN A 447 -40.40 -0.21 49.73
C ASN A 447 -41.81 -0.80 49.69
N ASN A 448 -41.99 -2.05 50.12
CA ASN A 448 -43.27 -2.76 50.05
C ASN A 448 -44.27 -2.22 51.07
N THR A 449 -43.82 -1.89 52.28
CA THR A 449 -44.68 -1.40 53.37
C THR A 449 -44.82 0.12 53.41
N PHE A 450 -44.17 0.83 52.48
CA PHE A 450 -44.13 2.29 52.39
C PHE A 450 -43.64 2.99 53.68
N ILE A 451 -42.71 2.35 54.40
CA ILE A 451 -42.09 2.89 55.62
C ILE A 451 -40.65 3.28 55.32
N GLN A 452 -40.13 4.34 55.96
CA GLN A 452 -38.73 4.73 55.82
C GLN A 452 -37.77 3.58 56.18
N HIS A 453 -36.74 3.37 55.35
CA HIS A 453 -35.74 2.30 55.56
C HIS A 453 -35.10 2.31 56.95
N LYS A 454 -34.83 3.50 57.51
CA LYS A 454 -34.29 3.66 58.87
C LYS A 454 -35.26 3.15 59.95
N SER A 455 -36.56 3.33 59.77
CA SER A 455 -37.59 2.83 60.68
C SER A 455 -37.69 1.30 60.63
N VAL A 456 -37.51 0.70 59.45
CA VAL A 456 -37.42 -0.77 59.28
C VAL A 456 -36.20 -1.35 60.02
N GLN A 457 -35.03 -0.70 59.91
CA GLN A 457 -33.82 -1.11 60.65
C GLN A 457 -34.02 -1.00 62.17
N GLN A 458 -34.65 0.07 62.66
CA GLN A 458 -34.98 0.22 64.07
C GLN A 458 -35.98 -0.84 64.55
N LYS A 459 -37.01 -1.17 63.75
CA LYS A 459 -37.97 -2.23 64.04
C LYS A 459 -37.26 -3.60 64.12
N LYS A 460 -36.34 -3.88 63.18
CA LYS A 460 -35.50 -5.10 63.19
C LYS A 460 -34.63 -5.20 64.45
N HIS A 461 -34.03 -4.09 64.90
CA HIS A 461 -33.25 -4.06 66.13
C HIS A 461 -34.11 -4.26 67.39
N ARG A 462 -35.31 -3.66 67.46
CA ARG A 462 -36.27 -3.89 68.56
C ARG A 462 -36.71 -5.35 68.62
N LEU A 463 -37.02 -5.94 67.47
CA LEU A 463 -37.43 -7.34 67.36
C LEU A 463 -36.32 -8.29 67.82
N ARG A 464 -35.05 -8.02 67.47
CA ARG A 464 -33.90 -8.78 67.94
C ARG A 464 -33.81 -8.84 69.47
N LYS A 465 -34.07 -7.71 70.14
CA LYS A 465 -34.11 -7.63 71.61
C LYS A 465 -35.32 -8.36 72.19
N LYS A 466 -36.50 -8.22 71.55
CA LYS A 466 -37.76 -8.84 72.00
C LYS A 466 -37.70 -10.37 71.95
N LEU A 467 -37.05 -10.91 70.91
CA LEU A 467 -36.85 -12.34 70.69
C LEU A 467 -35.57 -12.91 71.33
N ASN A 468 -34.84 -12.11 72.12
CA ASN A 468 -33.57 -12.50 72.76
C ASN A 468 -32.54 -13.14 71.82
N VAL A 469 -32.42 -12.64 70.58
CA VAL A 469 -31.47 -13.19 69.59
C VAL A 469 -30.04 -12.73 69.92
N PRO A 470 -29.07 -13.66 70.11
CA PRO A 470 -27.67 -13.34 70.43
C PRO A 470 -27.03 -12.35 69.45
N THR A 471 -26.06 -11.54 69.88
CA THR A 471 -25.52 -10.43 69.05
C THR A 471 -24.61 -10.92 67.91
N ASP A 472 -24.08 -12.12 68.05
CA ASP A 472 -23.22 -12.86 67.12
C ASP A 472 -24.01 -13.70 66.09
N GLN A 473 -25.29 -13.99 66.33
CA GLN A 473 -26.13 -14.76 65.40
C GLN A 473 -26.80 -13.84 64.35
N ASP A 474 -26.73 -14.19 63.07
CA ASP A 474 -27.48 -13.47 62.03
C ASP A 474 -28.99 -13.67 62.22
N LEU A 475 -29.77 -12.59 62.12
CA LEU A 475 -31.21 -12.64 62.40
C LEU A 475 -31.97 -13.47 61.36
N TYR A 476 -31.54 -13.48 60.09
CA TYR A 476 -32.17 -14.31 59.06
C TYR A 476 -31.93 -15.78 59.32
N VAL A 477 -30.71 -16.15 59.75
CA VAL A 477 -30.37 -17.52 60.15
C VAL A 477 -31.22 -17.95 61.35
N PHE A 478 -31.35 -17.11 62.37
CA PHE A 478 -32.23 -17.38 63.51
C PHE A 478 -33.68 -17.68 63.10
N PHE A 479 -34.24 -16.91 62.16
CA PHE A 479 -35.59 -17.20 61.66
C PHE A 479 -35.63 -18.45 60.78
N GLN A 480 -34.58 -18.76 60.02
CA GLN A 480 -34.50 -20.01 59.25
C GLN A 480 -34.52 -21.25 60.14
N ASP A 481 -33.85 -21.20 61.30
CA ASP A 481 -33.78 -22.30 62.27
C ASP A 481 -35.08 -22.49 63.09
N LEU A 482 -35.96 -21.49 63.09
CA LEU A 482 -37.32 -21.60 63.60
C LEU A 482 -38.20 -22.22 62.50
N ASP A 483 -38.38 -23.54 62.52
CA ASP A 483 -39.31 -24.28 61.64
C ASP A 483 -40.35 -25.10 62.44
#